data_AF-A0A2G8KN26-F1
#
_entry.id   AF-A0A2G8KN26-F1
#
_cell.length_a   1.000
_cell.length_b   1.000
_cell.length_c   1.000
_cell.angle_alpha   90.00
_cell.angle_beta   90.00
_cell.angle_gamma   90.00
#
_symmetry.space_group_name_H-M   'P 1'
#
loop_
_entity.id
_entity.type
_entity.pdbx_description
1 polymer ?
#
loop_
_entity_poly.entity_id
_entity_poly.type
_entity_poly.pdbx_seq_one_letter_code
_entity_poly.pdbx_strand_id
1 'polypeptide(L)'
;MDLHATVPYMNMNKHIALWYVLLWGVSINSSGNIMEVNGTTNSVLIHGDVMLGGLFQIHRSSDDDTCGSLSPQAHMQALETMVFVVDKINQNNTFLPGFDLGVLAFDDCSQEAYSLEQAVHFVDGSSLFIDNMDKGERQDVICSNATTETDQLSEKQRNTVYSVAGVVGAAASVNSIQVANLLKLFKIPQISYWSTSPDLSNKDRYPYFFRTVPPDHHQAEVMVELLVHFNWTYITVIHENSNYGIRGMEELHRLAREKGICIAATETLPRDGGPRGDDEYDGIVRRLYRRPKAR
;
A
#
# COMPACT_ATOMS: atom_id res chain seq x y z
N MET A 1 -14.28 -12.57 55.77
CA MET A 1 -12.99 -12.29 55.11
C MET A 1 -13.33 -12.04 53.65
N ASP A 2 -13.76 -10.80 53.40
CA ASP A 2 -14.10 -10.28 52.08
C ASP A 2 -12.84 -9.87 51.35
N LEU A 3 -12.77 -10.19 50.06
CA LEU A 3 -11.87 -9.57 49.10
C LEU A 3 -12.62 -9.44 47.76
N HIS A 4 -13.54 -8.48 47.72
CA HIS A 4 -13.96 -7.84 46.50
C HIS A 4 -12.82 -6.93 46.02
N ALA A 5 -12.12 -7.31 44.96
CA ALA A 5 -11.26 -6.41 44.21
C ALA A 5 -11.91 -6.12 42.86
N THR A 6 -12.55 -4.95 42.78
CA THR A 6 -13.05 -4.32 41.57
C THR A 6 -11.86 -3.83 40.73
N VAL A 7 -11.74 -4.31 39.49
CA VAL A 7 -10.82 -3.74 38.49
C VAL A 7 -11.46 -2.46 37.95
N PRO A 8 -10.82 -1.28 38.08
CA PRO A 8 -11.39 -0.05 37.52
C PRO A 8 -11.21 -0.03 36.01
N TYR A 9 -12.34 0.00 35.30
CA TYR A 9 -12.41 0.42 33.89
C TYR A 9 -11.85 1.84 33.76
N MET A 10 -10.67 1.99 33.16
CA MET A 10 -10.11 3.29 32.82
C MET A 10 -10.82 3.83 31.57
N ASN A 11 -11.67 4.82 31.81
CA ASN A 11 -12.47 5.53 30.82
C ASN A 11 -11.57 6.46 29.96
N MET A 12 -11.22 6.01 28.75
CA MET A 12 -10.26 6.64 27.85
C MET A 12 -10.84 7.80 27.01
N ASN A 13 -11.78 8.57 27.57
CA ASN A 13 -12.44 9.68 26.87
C ASN A 13 -12.18 11.09 27.48
N LYS A 14 -11.25 11.23 28.43
CA LYS A 14 -11.00 12.54 29.08
C LYS A 14 -9.57 13.10 28.99
N HIS A 15 -8.63 12.36 28.39
CA HIS A 15 -7.24 12.83 28.25
C HIS A 15 -6.83 13.24 26.83
N ILE A 16 -7.70 13.03 25.82
CA ILE A 16 -7.41 13.46 24.44
C ILE A 16 -7.68 14.96 24.26
N ALA A 17 -8.66 15.53 24.99
CA ALA A 17 -9.05 16.94 24.80
C ALA A 17 -8.04 17.98 25.32
N LEU A 18 -7.10 17.61 26.19
CA LEU A 18 -6.13 18.54 26.77
C LEU A 18 -4.85 18.72 25.93
N TRP A 19 -4.62 17.88 24.92
CA TRP A 19 -3.52 18.06 23.97
C TRP A 19 -3.92 18.97 22.78
N TYR A 20 -5.20 19.08 22.46
CA TYR A 20 -5.68 19.91 21.34
C TYR A 20 -5.58 21.41 21.56
N VAL A 21 -5.42 21.89 22.80
CA VAL A 21 -5.44 23.32 23.12
C VAL A 21 -4.04 23.96 23.17
N LEU A 22 -2.96 23.18 23.26
CA LEU A 22 -1.59 23.72 23.35
C LEU A 22 -0.81 23.78 22.02
N LEU A 23 -1.40 23.29 20.91
CA LEU A 23 -0.77 23.31 19.57
C LEU A 23 -1.35 24.36 18.61
N TRP A 24 -2.21 25.26 19.07
CA TRP A 24 -2.73 26.39 18.27
C TRP A 24 -2.07 27.74 18.60
N GLY A 25 -0.82 27.70 19.07
CA GLY A 25 -0.02 28.89 19.40
C GLY A 25 1.26 29.05 18.59
N VAL A 26 1.58 28.15 17.66
CA VAL A 26 2.72 28.31 16.75
C VAL A 26 2.18 28.71 15.39
N SER A 27 2.38 29.98 15.02
CA SER A 27 2.24 30.43 13.65
C SER A 27 3.29 29.67 12.83
N ILE A 28 2.86 28.61 12.14
CA ILE A 28 3.68 27.93 11.14
C ILE A 28 3.73 28.88 9.95
N ASN A 29 4.78 29.69 9.90
CA ASN A 29 5.16 30.40 8.70
C ASN A 29 5.83 29.38 7.76
N SER A 30 5.06 28.43 7.22
CA SER A 30 5.54 27.55 6.17
C SER A 30 5.40 28.29 4.85
N SER A 31 6.50 28.91 4.41
CA SER A 31 6.73 29.18 2.98
C SER A 31 7.04 27.86 2.25
N GLY A 32 6.19 26.85 2.45
CA GLY A 32 6.20 25.61 1.69
C GLY A 32 5.17 25.77 0.58
N ASN A 33 5.58 25.54 -0.66
CA ASN A 33 4.67 25.54 -1.80
C ASN A 33 3.53 24.57 -1.51
N ILE A 34 2.32 25.10 -1.46
CA ILE A 34 1.08 24.34 -1.48
C ILE A 34 1.12 23.42 -2.71
N MET A 35 1.01 22.12 -2.47
CA MET A 35 0.92 21.11 -3.53
C MET A 35 -0.30 21.40 -4.39
N GLU A 36 -0.10 21.85 -5.63
CA GLU A 36 -1.13 21.79 -6.64
C GLU A 36 -1.29 20.33 -7.07
N VAL A 37 -2.41 19.70 -6.67
CA VAL A 37 -2.93 18.53 -7.36
C VAL A 37 -3.47 19.03 -8.71
N ASN A 38 -2.58 19.21 -9.68
CA ASN A 38 -2.98 19.70 -11.00
C ASN A 38 -3.64 18.56 -11.79
N GLY A 39 -4.88 18.81 -12.19
CA GLY A 39 -5.81 17.81 -12.68
C GLY A 39 -5.37 17.11 -13.96
N THR A 40 -5.38 15.77 -13.89
CA THR A 40 -5.71 14.73 -14.90
C THR A 40 -5.02 13.41 -14.55
N THR A 41 -3.95 13.45 -13.74
CA THR A 41 -3.29 12.26 -13.18
C THR A 41 -3.38 12.28 -11.66
N ASN A 42 -3.87 11.20 -11.04
CA ASN A 42 -3.93 11.02 -9.59
C ASN A 42 -2.52 10.71 -9.05
N SER A 43 -1.60 11.67 -9.14
CA SER A 43 -0.19 11.49 -8.80
C SER A 43 0.38 12.65 -7.98
N VAL A 44 1.45 12.37 -7.25
CA VAL A 44 2.27 13.35 -6.52
C VAL A 44 3.65 13.35 -7.15
N LEU A 45 4.11 14.52 -7.61
CA LEU A 45 5.45 14.72 -8.15
C LEU A 45 6.23 15.75 -7.32
N ILE A 46 7.38 15.34 -6.82
CA ILE A 46 8.42 16.18 -6.21
C ILE A 46 9.69 15.95 -7.01
N HIS A 47 10.24 17.01 -7.59
CA HIS A 47 11.45 16.90 -8.40
C HIS A 47 12.68 16.61 -7.52
N GLY A 48 13.61 15.84 -8.07
CA GLY A 48 14.94 15.62 -7.53
C GLY A 48 15.86 15.01 -8.59
N ASP A 49 17.14 14.91 -8.28
CA ASP A 49 18.15 14.27 -9.13
C ASP A 49 17.92 12.76 -9.23
N VAL A 50 17.42 12.15 -8.15
CA VAL A 50 17.09 10.72 -8.07
C VAL A 50 15.63 10.55 -7.67
N MET A 51 14.81 10.03 -8.57
CA MET A 51 13.38 9.86 -8.34
C MET A 51 13.08 8.54 -7.63
N LEU A 52 12.28 8.59 -6.57
CA LEU A 52 11.69 7.42 -5.92
C LEU A 52 10.22 7.25 -6.32
N GLY A 53 9.85 6.05 -6.75
CA GLY A 53 8.46 5.68 -7.00
C GLY A 53 7.72 5.37 -5.70
N GLY A 54 6.43 5.67 -5.64
CA GLY A 54 5.58 5.36 -4.48
C GLY A 54 4.21 4.82 -4.89
N LEU A 55 3.75 3.74 -4.27
CA LEU A 55 2.38 3.23 -4.42
C LEU A 55 1.69 3.13 -3.07
N PHE A 56 0.59 3.88 -2.92
CA PHE A 56 -0.12 4.05 -1.65
C PHE A 56 -1.62 3.78 -1.81
N GLN A 57 -2.25 3.25 -0.76
CA GLN A 57 -3.69 2.94 -0.71
C GLN A 57 -4.52 4.16 -0.30
N ILE A 58 -4.49 5.23 -1.10
CA ILE A 58 -5.14 6.50 -0.71
C ILE A 58 -6.66 6.32 -0.72
N HIS A 59 -7.21 5.61 -1.71
CA HIS A 59 -8.62 5.24 -1.77
C HIS A 59 -8.85 3.75 -1.49
N ARG A 60 -10.07 3.44 -1.05
CA ARG A 60 -10.59 2.05 -0.97
C ARG A 60 -10.92 1.53 -2.36
N SER A 61 -11.11 0.22 -2.46
CA SER A 61 -11.71 -0.42 -3.63
C SER A 61 -13.17 0.04 -3.81
N SER A 62 -13.63 0.10 -5.05
CA SER A 62 -15.02 0.35 -5.45
C SER A 62 -15.36 -0.55 -6.64
N ASP A 63 -16.62 -0.97 -6.74
CA ASP A 63 -17.11 -1.74 -7.88
C ASP A 63 -17.59 -0.84 -9.03
N ASP A 64 -18.09 0.36 -8.70
CA ASP A 64 -18.74 1.26 -9.65
C ASP A 64 -17.76 2.31 -10.23
N ASP A 65 -16.68 2.59 -9.51
CA ASP A 65 -15.68 3.61 -9.84
C ASP A 65 -14.26 3.03 -9.81
N THR A 66 -13.31 3.69 -10.48
CA THR A 66 -11.88 3.32 -10.43
C THR A 66 -11.34 3.27 -9.00
N CYS A 67 -11.83 4.17 -8.14
CA CYS A 67 -11.41 4.32 -6.75
C CYS A 67 -12.62 4.64 -5.89
N GLY A 68 -12.70 4.03 -4.71
CA GLY A 68 -13.77 4.25 -3.74
C GLY A 68 -13.53 5.45 -2.84
N SER A 69 -14.09 5.44 -1.63
CA SER A 69 -13.90 6.52 -0.67
C SER A 69 -12.43 6.66 -0.25
N LEU A 70 -11.98 7.88 0.05
CA LEU A 70 -10.69 8.13 0.71
C LEU A 70 -10.52 7.26 1.97
N SER A 71 -9.29 6.79 2.19
CA SER A 71 -8.84 6.06 3.37
C SER A 71 -7.93 6.96 4.21
N PRO A 72 -8.49 7.92 4.98
CA PRO A 72 -7.71 8.96 5.65
C PRO A 72 -6.82 8.47 6.80
N GLN A 73 -6.92 7.19 7.19
CA GLN A 73 -6.10 6.60 8.26
C GLN A 73 -4.69 6.21 7.75
N ALA A 74 -4.16 5.05 8.14
CA ALA A 74 -2.76 4.66 7.99
C ALA A 74 -2.20 4.77 6.56
N HIS A 75 -3.04 4.76 5.53
CA HIS A 75 -2.60 4.73 4.13
C HIS A 75 -2.26 6.11 3.57
N MET A 76 -3.08 7.14 3.78
CA MET A 76 -2.73 8.52 3.41
C MET A 76 -1.52 9.02 4.22
N GLN A 77 -1.43 8.62 5.49
CA GLN A 77 -0.27 8.93 6.33
C GLN A 77 1.03 8.32 5.79
N ALA A 78 0.98 7.18 5.08
CA ALA A 78 2.16 6.58 4.49
C ALA A 78 2.73 7.42 3.33
N LEU A 79 1.86 8.01 2.50
CA LEU A 79 2.27 8.95 1.46
C LEU A 79 2.92 10.21 2.07
N GLU A 80 2.25 10.82 3.05
CA GLU A 80 2.79 11.98 3.78
C GLU A 80 4.13 11.65 4.46
N THR A 81 4.27 10.42 4.99
CA THR A 81 5.52 9.96 5.57
C THR A 81 6.63 9.87 4.53
N MET A 82 6.35 9.40 3.31
CA MET A 82 7.35 9.36 2.24
C MET A 82 7.83 10.78 1.90
N VAL A 83 6.90 11.72 1.71
CA VAL A 83 7.22 13.13 1.42
C VAL A 83 8.04 13.74 2.55
N PHE A 84 7.58 13.60 3.80
CA PHE A 84 8.28 14.11 4.97
C PHE A 84 9.70 13.54 5.13
N VAL A 85 9.88 12.24 4.89
CA VAL A 85 11.19 11.60 5.02
C VAL A 85 12.14 12.04 3.91
N VAL A 86 11.64 12.21 2.67
CA VAL A 86 12.44 12.75 1.56
C VAL A 86 12.91 14.17 1.88
N ASP A 87 12.03 15.04 2.40
CA ASP A 87 12.43 16.38 2.84
C ASP A 87 13.52 16.34 3.93
N LYS A 88 13.41 15.40 4.87
CA LYS A 88 14.41 15.22 5.92
C LYS A 88 15.74 14.69 5.40
N ILE A 89 15.72 13.85 4.37
CA ILE A 89 16.94 13.36 3.71
C ILE A 89 17.62 14.51 2.97
N ASN A 90 16.89 15.29 2.17
CA ASN A 90 17.46 16.39 1.40
C ASN A 90 18.01 17.52 2.29
N GLN A 91 17.47 17.69 3.51
CA GLN A 91 18.02 18.61 4.52
C GLN A 91 19.29 18.08 5.22
N ASN A 92 19.66 16.82 5.02
CA ASN A 92 20.78 16.18 5.70
C ASN A 92 22.05 16.15 4.84
N ASN A 93 22.97 17.08 5.11
CA ASN A 93 24.24 17.17 4.38
C ASN A 93 25.22 15.99 4.61
N THR A 94 24.90 15.00 5.45
CA THR A 94 25.75 13.81 5.68
C THR A 94 25.33 12.59 4.88
N PHE A 95 24.08 12.53 4.45
CA PHE A 95 23.51 11.39 3.74
C PHE A 95 23.03 11.84 2.36
N LEU A 96 23.66 11.30 1.30
CA LEU A 96 23.50 11.73 -0.10
C LEU A 96 23.89 13.22 -0.36
N PRO A 97 25.09 13.66 0.03
CA PRO A 97 25.51 15.05 -0.21
C PRO A 97 25.57 15.36 -1.71
N GLY A 98 24.92 16.45 -2.12
CA GLY A 98 24.94 16.95 -3.50
C GLY A 98 23.92 16.31 -4.44
N PHE A 99 22.96 15.54 -3.92
CA PHE A 99 21.83 15.01 -4.68
C PHE A 99 20.53 15.25 -3.91
N ASP A 100 19.51 15.74 -4.61
CA ASP A 100 18.16 15.80 -4.07
C ASP A 100 17.37 14.54 -4.47
N LEU A 101 16.71 13.91 -3.49
CA LEU A 101 15.72 12.87 -3.77
C LEU A 101 14.40 13.50 -4.21
N GLY A 102 13.83 12.97 -5.28
CA GLY A 102 12.48 13.29 -5.75
C GLY A 102 11.49 12.16 -5.44
N VAL A 103 10.21 12.47 -5.58
CA VAL A 103 9.09 11.54 -5.37
C VAL A 103 8.20 11.53 -6.60
N LEU A 104 7.84 10.34 -7.07
CA LEU A 104 6.72 10.13 -7.96
C LEU A 104 5.81 9.09 -7.33
N ALA A 105 4.66 9.51 -6.81
CA ALA A 105 3.75 8.62 -6.11
C ALA A 105 2.37 8.54 -6.79
N PHE A 106 1.76 7.37 -6.76
CA PHE A 106 0.44 7.09 -7.30
C PHE A 106 -0.44 6.39 -6.26
N ASP A 107 -1.75 6.55 -6.43
CA ASP A 107 -2.73 5.78 -5.70
C ASP A 107 -2.95 4.41 -6.33
N ASP A 108 -2.93 3.34 -5.54
CA ASP A 108 -3.22 1.98 -6.01
C ASP A 108 -4.70 1.57 -5.84
N CYS A 109 -5.51 2.43 -5.20
CA CYS A 109 -6.93 2.28 -4.92
C CYS A 109 -7.34 0.94 -4.28
N SER A 110 -6.39 0.26 -3.62
CA SER A 110 -6.56 -1.09 -3.10
C SER A 110 -7.01 -2.13 -4.15
N GLN A 111 -6.74 -1.88 -5.44
CA GLN A 111 -7.11 -2.74 -6.56
C GLN A 111 -5.88 -3.30 -7.29
N GLU A 112 -5.89 -4.59 -7.57
CA GLU A 112 -4.72 -5.27 -8.18
C GLU A 112 -4.42 -4.79 -9.60
N ALA A 113 -5.47 -4.66 -10.43
CA ALA A 113 -5.33 -4.23 -11.82
C ALA A 113 -4.89 -2.76 -11.91
N TYR A 114 -5.53 -1.88 -11.14
CA TYR A 114 -5.18 -0.47 -11.10
C TYR A 114 -3.77 -0.22 -10.55
N SER A 115 -3.36 -0.97 -9.50
CA SER A 115 -1.99 -0.91 -8.98
C SER A 115 -0.94 -1.26 -10.05
N LEU A 116 -1.21 -2.27 -10.88
CA LEU A 116 -0.33 -2.65 -11.98
C LEU A 116 -0.28 -1.56 -13.06
N GLU A 117 -1.43 -0.96 -13.41
CA GLU A 117 -1.51 0.18 -14.34
C GLU A 117 -0.64 1.34 -13.87
N GLN A 118 -0.74 1.73 -12.59
CA GLN A 118 0.09 2.80 -12.04
C GLN A 118 1.59 2.45 -12.04
N ALA A 119 1.93 1.17 -11.80
CA ALA A 119 3.32 0.72 -11.89
C ALA A 119 3.91 0.81 -13.31
N VAL A 120 3.09 0.84 -14.36
CA VAL A 120 3.57 1.08 -15.74
C VAL A 120 4.21 2.46 -15.86
N HIS A 121 3.70 3.47 -15.17
CA HIS A 121 4.28 4.82 -15.21
C HIS A 121 5.72 4.88 -14.67
N PHE A 122 6.12 3.95 -13.79
CA PHE A 122 7.50 3.87 -13.30
C PHE A 122 8.49 3.32 -14.33
N VAL A 123 8.02 2.55 -15.30
CA VAL A 123 8.86 1.87 -16.30
C VAL A 123 8.78 2.52 -17.67
N ASP A 124 7.67 3.19 -17.99
CA ASP A 124 7.45 3.81 -19.29
C ASP A 124 8.44 4.95 -19.53
N GLY A 125 8.87 5.68 -18.50
CA GLY A 125 9.78 6.82 -18.62
C GLY A 125 9.21 7.99 -19.45
N SER A 126 8.23 7.76 -20.33
CA SER A 126 7.75 8.69 -21.33
C SER A 126 6.41 9.34 -20.96
N SER A 127 5.71 8.83 -19.95
CA SER A 127 4.25 9.00 -19.87
C SER A 127 3.72 9.97 -18.81
N LEU A 128 4.58 10.69 -18.08
CA LEU A 128 4.12 11.88 -17.34
C LEU A 128 4.19 13.09 -18.25
N PHE A 129 3.22 13.18 -19.16
CA PHE A 129 2.85 14.44 -19.79
C PHE A 129 2.22 15.31 -18.70
N ILE A 130 3.04 15.99 -17.91
CA ILE A 130 2.57 17.15 -17.15
C ILE A 130 2.53 18.30 -18.16
N ASP A 131 1.50 18.28 -18.99
CA ASP A 131 1.09 19.48 -19.69
C ASP A 131 0.55 20.43 -18.62
N ASN A 132 1.17 21.61 -18.53
CA ASN A 132 0.47 22.79 -18.04
C ASN A 132 -0.60 23.12 -19.08
N MET A 133 -1.66 22.32 -19.13
CA MET A 133 -2.75 22.47 -20.07
C MET A 133 -3.69 23.56 -19.55
N ASP A 134 -3.21 24.80 -19.66
CA ASP A 134 -4.09 25.96 -19.69
C ASP A 134 -4.91 25.84 -20.99
N LYS A 135 -6.14 25.31 -20.85
CA LYS A 135 -7.26 25.37 -21.80
C LYS A 135 -6.88 25.53 -23.29
N GLY A 136 -6.79 24.42 -24.02
CA GLY A 136 -6.84 24.50 -25.48
C GLY A 136 -6.48 23.21 -26.21
N GLU A 137 -7.51 22.51 -26.67
CA GLU A 137 -7.56 21.59 -27.82
C GLU A 137 -6.61 20.39 -27.90
N ARG A 138 -7.22 19.21 -28.16
CA ARG A 138 -6.55 17.98 -28.59
C ARG A 138 -5.63 18.27 -29.79
N GLN A 139 -4.33 18.09 -29.62
CA GLN A 139 -3.43 17.95 -30.75
C GLN A 139 -3.20 16.45 -30.99
N ASP A 140 -3.98 15.89 -31.91
CA ASP A 140 -3.70 14.59 -32.51
C ASP A 140 -2.31 14.61 -33.13
N VAL A 141 -1.49 13.60 -32.83
CA VAL A 141 -0.14 13.44 -33.39
C VAL A 141 -0.27 13.11 -34.88
N ILE A 142 -0.10 14.10 -35.74
CA ILE A 142 0.10 13.93 -37.17
C ILE A 142 1.61 13.91 -37.43
N CYS A 143 2.13 12.75 -37.81
CA CYS A 143 3.46 12.66 -38.41
C CYS A 143 3.42 13.25 -39.82
N SER A 144 4.08 14.38 -40.05
CA SER A 144 4.35 14.89 -41.40
C SER A 144 5.84 15.18 -41.60
N ASN A 145 6.30 14.73 -42.76
CA ASN A 145 7.69 14.72 -43.19
C ASN A 145 8.30 16.13 -43.25
N ALA A 146 9.60 16.17 -42.97
CA ALA A 146 10.48 17.32 -43.06
C ALA A 146 10.27 18.17 -44.33
N THR A 147 10.24 19.49 -44.17
CA THR A 147 11.21 20.40 -44.80
C THR A 147 11.05 21.84 -44.31
N THR A 148 12.19 22.55 -44.38
CA THR A 148 12.45 23.99 -44.24
C THR A 148 12.55 24.59 -42.83
N GLU A 149 13.82 24.92 -42.52
CA GLU A 149 14.31 25.80 -41.48
C GLU A 149 13.62 27.17 -41.53
N THR A 150 13.10 27.63 -40.39
CA THR A 150 13.52 28.85 -39.67
C THR A 150 12.50 29.10 -38.57
N ASP A 151 12.78 28.65 -37.34
CA ASP A 151 12.20 29.27 -36.15
C ASP A 151 13.12 29.03 -34.95
N GLN A 152 13.95 30.03 -34.68
CA GLN A 152 14.73 30.16 -33.45
C GLN A 152 13.83 30.77 -32.37
N LEU A 153 12.97 29.94 -31.77
CA LEU A 153 12.53 30.09 -30.38
C LEU A 153 12.49 28.69 -29.76
N SER A 154 13.70 28.19 -29.51
CA SER A 154 13.99 26.89 -28.96
C SER A 154 13.67 26.81 -27.46
N GLU A 155 13.20 25.63 -27.04
CA GLU A 155 13.67 24.95 -25.81
C GLU A 155 12.96 25.27 -24.48
N LYS A 156 11.66 24.92 -24.32
CA LYS A 156 11.11 24.72 -22.96
C LYS A 156 9.94 23.75 -22.78
N GLN A 157 9.78 22.75 -23.65
CA GLN A 157 9.14 21.49 -23.27
C GLN A 157 10.23 20.43 -23.18
N ARG A 158 10.98 20.44 -22.07
CA ARG A 158 11.75 19.26 -21.70
C ARG A 158 10.74 18.19 -21.32
N ASN A 159 10.45 17.28 -22.25
CA ASN A 159 9.90 15.96 -21.94
C ASN A 159 10.83 15.35 -20.90
N THR A 160 10.52 15.58 -19.63
CA THR A 160 11.37 15.15 -18.53
C THR A 160 10.97 13.72 -18.25
N VAL A 161 11.75 12.81 -18.80
CA VAL A 161 11.60 11.38 -18.61
C VAL A 161 12.00 11.08 -17.17
N TYR A 162 11.02 10.78 -16.31
CA TYR A 162 11.30 10.34 -14.94
C TYR A 162 11.49 8.83 -14.93
N SER A 163 12.72 8.37 -14.73
CA SER A 163 12.99 6.98 -14.36
C SER A 163 13.14 6.90 -12.85
N VAL A 164 12.42 5.99 -12.20
CA VAL A 164 12.53 5.80 -10.75
C VAL A 164 13.66 4.83 -10.41
N ALA A 165 14.46 5.16 -9.40
CA ALA A 165 15.56 4.33 -8.93
C ALA A 165 15.07 3.10 -8.13
N GLY A 166 13.87 3.20 -7.56
CA GLY A 166 13.22 2.15 -6.79
C GLY A 166 11.80 2.56 -6.43
N VAL A 167 10.98 1.60 -6.03
CA VAL A 167 9.56 1.82 -5.68
C VAL A 167 9.33 1.46 -4.22
N VAL A 168 8.71 2.37 -3.47
CA VAL A 168 8.21 2.13 -2.11
C VAL A 168 6.73 1.73 -2.20
N GLY A 169 6.36 0.63 -1.53
CA GLY A 169 5.03 0.03 -1.64
C GLY A 169 5.01 -1.17 -2.59
N ALA A 170 3.85 -1.68 -3.01
CA ALA A 170 2.51 -1.34 -2.53
C ALA A 170 2.28 -1.87 -1.09
N ALA A 171 1.16 -1.48 -0.47
CA ALA A 171 0.81 -1.92 0.88
C ALA A 171 0.23 -3.34 0.90
N ALA A 172 -0.86 -3.61 0.17
CA ALA A 172 -1.44 -4.95 0.10
C ALA A 172 -0.51 -5.94 -0.61
N SER A 173 -0.38 -7.14 -0.03
CA SER A 173 0.48 -8.19 -0.58
C SER A 173 0.12 -8.59 -2.02
N VAL A 174 -1.16 -8.64 -2.34
CA VAL A 174 -1.65 -8.96 -3.68
C VAL A 174 -1.28 -7.89 -4.71
N ASN A 175 -1.39 -6.61 -4.36
CA ASN A 175 -0.94 -5.50 -5.21
C ASN A 175 0.58 -5.56 -5.39
N SER A 176 1.33 -5.78 -4.30
CA SER A 176 2.78 -5.93 -4.35
C SER A 176 3.25 -7.08 -5.25
N ILE A 177 2.53 -8.20 -5.27
CA ILE A 177 2.84 -9.33 -6.16
C ILE A 177 2.73 -8.91 -7.64
N GLN A 178 1.66 -8.19 -8.00
CA GLN A 178 1.43 -7.74 -9.38
C GLN A 178 2.49 -6.73 -9.82
N VAL A 179 2.76 -5.73 -8.96
CA VAL A 179 3.79 -4.72 -9.19
C VAL A 179 5.18 -5.36 -9.30
N ALA A 180 5.54 -6.28 -8.41
CA ALA A 180 6.83 -6.96 -8.44
C ALA A 180 7.04 -7.80 -9.72
N ASN A 181 5.96 -8.37 -10.27
CA ASN A 181 6.02 -9.12 -11.53
C ASN A 181 6.36 -8.24 -12.73
N LEU A 182 5.97 -6.95 -12.71
CA LEU A 182 6.35 -5.97 -13.71
C LEU A 182 7.77 -5.44 -13.46
N LEU A 183 8.02 -4.90 -12.26
CA LEU A 183 9.27 -4.20 -11.93
C LEU A 183 10.51 -5.09 -12.05
N LYS A 184 10.37 -6.40 -11.83
CA LYS A 184 11.49 -7.35 -12.01
C LYS A 184 12.00 -7.40 -13.46
N LEU A 185 11.15 -7.14 -14.46
CA LEU A 185 11.54 -7.12 -15.88
C LEU A 185 12.48 -5.94 -16.17
N PHE A 186 12.29 -4.85 -15.44
CA PHE A 186 13.07 -3.62 -15.56
C PHE A 186 14.17 -3.49 -14.49
N LYS A 187 14.32 -4.51 -13.64
CA LYS A 187 15.30 -4.56 -12.53
C LYS A 187 15.16 -3.41 -11.54
N ILE A 188 13.93 -2.91 -11.36
CA ILE A 188 13.63 -1.85 -10.41
C ILE A 188 13.37 -2.49 -9.04
N PRO A 189 14.15 -2.15 -8.00
CA PRO A 189 13.91 -2.67 -6.65
C PRO A 189 12.60 -2.10 -6.09
N GLN A 190 11.80 -2.98 -5.51
CA GLN A 190 10.57 -2.64 -4.80
C GLN A 190 10.74 -2.94 -3.31
N ILE A 191 10.41 -1.99 -2.44
CA ILE A 191 10.44 -2.15 -0.99
C ILE A 191 9.06 -1.89 -0.41
N SER A 192 8.36 -2.95 -0.01
CA SER A 192 7.07 -2.79 0.66
C SER A 192 7.23 -2.55 2.16
N TYR A 193 6.40 -1.66 2.70
CA TYR A 193 6.32 -1.38 4.14
C TYR A 193 5.20 -2.14 4.86
N TRP A 194 4.38 -2.92 4.14
CA TRP A 194 3.18 -3.56 4.71
C TRP A 194 2.84 -4.95 4.15
N SER A 195 3.42 -5.36 3.02
CA SER A 195 3.11 -6.66 2.41
C SER A 195 3.80 -7.82 3.12
N THR A 196 3.04 -8.64 3.83
CA THR A 196 3.56 -9.73 4.67
C THR A 196 3.39 -11.14 4.08
N SER A 197 2.75 -11.30 2.91
CA SER A 197 2.56 -12.64 2.29
C SER A 197 3.87 -13.44 2.20
N PRO A 198 3.86 -14.74 2.56
CA PRO A 198 5.03 -15.60 2.41
C PRO A 198 5.51 -15.73 0.96
N ASP A 199 4.61 -15.65 -0.03
CA ASP A 199 4.92 -15.81 -1.47
C ASP A 199 6.00 -14.81 -1.95
N LEU A 200 5.96 -13.58 -1.42
CA LEU A 200 6.91 -12.51 -1.75
C LEU A 200 8.34 -12.77 -1.25
N SER A 201 8.55 -13.82 -0.45
CA SER A 201 9.89 -14.23 0.02
C SER A 201 10.67 -15.05 -1.01
N ASN A 202 10.00 -15.58 -2.04
CA ASN A 202 10.66 -16.39 -3.06
C ASN A 202 11.51 -15.51 -3.99
N LYS A 203 12.83 -15.52 -3.79
CA LYS A 203 13.79 -14.69 -4.56
C LYS A 203 14.03 -15.18 -5.99
N ASP A 204 13.74 -16.43 -6.30
CA ASP A 204 13.75 -16.91 -7.68
C ASP A 204 12.61 -16.28 -8.48
N ARG A 205 11.47 -16.02 -7.82
CA ARG A 205 10.27 -15.45 -8.44
C ARG A 205 10.24 -13.91 -8.37
N TYR A 206 10.71 -13.34 -7.26
CA TYR A 206 10.72 -11.91 -6.94
C TYR A 206 12.13 -11.42 -6.51
N PRO A 207 13.14 -11.45 -7.40
CA PRO A 207 14.53 -11.12 -7.05
C PRO A 207 14.72 -9.67 -6.58
N TYR A 208 13.90 -8.75 -7.08
CA TYR A 208 13.96 -7.31 -6.79
C TYR A 208 12.97 -6.84 -5.71
N PHE A 209 12.21 -7.75 -5.10
CA PHE A 209 11.26 -7.38 -4.04
C PHE A 209 11.90 -7.50 -2.67
N PHE A 210 11.78 -6.47 -1.85
CA PHE A 210 12.20 -6.42 -0.45
C PHE A 210 11.07 -5.86 0.41
N ARG A 211 11.20 -6.00 1.72
CA ARG A 211 10.25 -5.44 2.68
C ARG A 211 10.90 -5.16 4.03
N THR A 212 10.35 -4.21 4.75
CA THR A 212 10.77 -3.86 6.12
C THR A 212 10.02 -4.64 7.20
N VAL A 213 8.95 -5.34 6.83
CA VAL A 213 8.10 -6.15 7.72
C VAL A 213 8.39 -7.66 7.58
N PRO A 214 8.23 -8.47 8.65
CA PRO A 214 8.42 -9.92 8.57
C PRO A 214 7.33 -10.61 7.73
N PRO A 215 7.57 -11.80 7.17
CA PRO A 215 6.54 -12.60 6.54
C PRO A 215 5.58 -13.23 7.55
N ASP A 216 4.35 -13.55 7.11
CA ASP A 216 3.33 -14.18 7.97
C ASP A 216 3.67 -15.61 8.41
N HIS A 217 4.72 -16.25 7.87
CA HIS A 217 5.13 -17.57 8.35
C HIS A 217 5.46 -17.55 9.85
N HIS A 218 6.08 -16.48 10.34
CA HIS A 218 6.34 -16.28 11.76
C HIS A 218 5.05 -16.06 12.54
N GLN A 219 4.08 -15.35 11.97
CA GLN A 219 2.78 -15.15 12.60
C GLN A 219 2.02 -16.48 12.72
N ALA A 220 2.02 -17.30 11.68
CA ALA A 220 1.40 -18.62 11.68
C ALA A 220 2.05 -19.55 12.71
N GLU A 221 3.38 -19.50 12.86
CA GLU A 221 4.12 -20.24 13.89
C GLU A 221 3.66 -19.84 15.29
N VAL A 222 3.60 -18.53 15.58
CA VAL A 222 3.11 -18.04 16.88
C VAL A 222 1.65 -18.44 17.11
N MET A 223 0.79 -18.35 16.09
CA MET A 223 -0.60 -18.79 16.21
C MET A 223 -0.69 -20.27 16.61
N VAL A 224 0.07 -21.15 15.96
CA VAL A 224 0.08 -22.58 16.27
C VAL A 224 0.66 -22.86 17.66
N GLU A 225 1.73 -22.18 18.07
CA GLU A 225 2.29 -22.33 19.43
C GLU A 225 1.28 -21.89 20.51
N LEU A 226 0.45 -20.86 20.25
CA LEU A 226 -0.65 -20.51 21.15
C LEU A 226 -1.71 -21.61 21.25
N LEU A 227 -2.07 -22.23 20.12
CA LEU A 227 -3.01 -23.37 20.13
C LEU A 227 -2.48 -24.53 20.97
N VAL A 228 -1.18 -24.84 20.85
CA VAL A 228 -0.51 -25.85 21.66
C VAL A 228 -0.52 -25.46 23.13
N HIS A 229 -0.18 -24.22 23.47
CA HIS A 229 -0.16 -23.73 24.84
C HIS A 229 -1.52 -23.87 25.55
N PHE A 230 -2.62 -23.58 24.84
CA PHE A 230 -3.98 -23.71 25.37
C PHE A 230 -4.61 -25.09 25.19
N ASN A 231 -3.87 -26.06 24.64
CA ASN A 231 -4.36 -27.40 24.33
C ASN A 231 -5.58 -27.42 23.38
N TRP A 232 -5.66 -26.48 22.44
CA TRP A 232 -6.70 -26.44 21.41
C TRP A 232 -6.32 -27.33 20.22
N THR A 233 -6.96 -28.50 20.14
CA THR A 233 -6.62 -29.55 19.16
C THR A 233 -7.62 -29.65 18.00
N TYR A 234 -8.74 -28.93 18.05
CA TYR A 234 -9.78 -28.97 17.04
C TYR A 234 -10.30 -27.56 16.78
N ILE A 235 -9.88 -26.95 15.66
CA ILE A 235 -10.09 -25.53 15.36
C ILE A 235 -10.88 -25.33 14.06
N THR A 236 -11.42 -24.13 13.89
CA THR A 236 -11.91 -23.64 12.60
C THR A 236 -11.03 -22.48 12.14
N VAL A 237 -10.67 -22.45 10.86
CA VAL A 237 -9.86 -21.37 10.28
C VAL A 237 -10.75 -20.54 9.36
N ILE A 238 -10.63 -19.22 9.47
CA ILE A 238 -11.29 -18.28 8.57
C ILE A 238 -10.20 -17.42 7.96
N HIS A 239 -10.22 -17.25 6.64
CA HIS A 239 -9.24 -16.42 5.94
C HIS A 239 -9.89 -15.62 4.82
N GLU A 240 -9.23 -14.56 4.39
CA GLU A 240 -9.65 -13.75 3.24
C GLU A 240 -9.52 -14.54 1.92
N ASN A 241 -10.43 -14.28 0.97
CA ASN A 241 -10.42 -14.82 -0.38
C ASN A 241 -9.41 -14.06 -1.25
N SER A 242 -8.13 -14.20 -0.92
CA SER A 242 -7.03 -13.60 -1.67
C SER A 242 -5.80 -14.49 -1.58
N ASN A 243 -4.83 -14.28 -2.47
CA ASN A 243 -3.57 -15.03 -2.40
C ASN A 243 -2.88 -14.82 -1.04
N TYR A 244 -3.08 -13.67 -0.40
CA TYR A 244 -2.61 -13.43 0.96
C TYR A 244 -3.26 -14.40 1.97
N GLY A 245 -4.60 -14.40 2.05
CA GLY A 245 -5.33 -15.24 3.00
C GLY A 245 -5.16 -16.74 2.74
N ILE A 246 -5.14 -17.15 1.48
CA ILE A 246 -4.93 -18.55 1.07
C ILE A 246 -3.54 -19.03 1.51
N ARG A 247 -2.47 -18.27 1.22
CA ARG A 247 -1.11 -18.66 1.60
C ARG A 247 -0.89 -18.68 3.10
N GLY A 248 -1.45 -17.72 3.83
CA GLY A 248 -1.43 -17.70 5.28
C GLY A 248 -2.12 -18.94 5.88
N MET A 249 -3.28 -19.31 5.35
CA MET A 249 -4.01 -20.51 5.77
C MET A 249 -3.26 -21.80 5.43
N GLU A 250 -2.65 -21.91 4.24
CA GLU A 250 -1.85 -23.08 3.87
C GLU A 250 -0.68 -23.30 4.82
N GLU A 251 0.01 -22.22 5.20
CA GLU A 251 1.15 -22.28 6.14
C GLU A 251 0.69 -22.63 7.57
N LEU A 252 -0.39 -22.00 8.05
CA LEU A 252 -1.01 -22.37 9.32
C LEU A 252 -1.42 -23.85 9.33
N HIS A 253 -2.02 -24.33 8.24
CA HIS A 253 -2.46 -25.72 8.11
C HIS A 253 -1.27 -26.69 8.15
N ARG A 254 -0.15 -26.35 7.51
CA ARG A 254 1.09 -27.15 7.56
C ARG A 254 1.58 -27.26 9.00
N LEU A 255 1.76 -26.14 9.68
CA LEU A 255 2.26 -26.07 11.06
C LEU A 255 1.31 -26.74 12.07
N ALA A 256 0.00 -26.55 11.92
CA ALA A 256 -1.02 -27.19 12.76
C ALA A 256 -0.97 -28.72 12.66
N ARG A 257 -0.82 -29.27 11.45
CA ARG A 257 -0.68 -30.73 11.24
C ARG A 257 0.57 -31.28 11.92
N GLU A 258 1.69 -30.58 11.86
CA GLU A 258 2.94 -30.98 12.51
C GLU A 258 2.81 -31.07 14.04
N LYS A 259 1.92 -30.26 14.63
CA LYS A 259 1.61 -30.26 16.06
C LYS A 259 0.38 -31.10 16.44
N GLY A 260 -0.18 -31.87 15.50
CA GLY A 260 -1.33 -32.75 15.75
C GLY A 260 -2.66 -32.03 15.97
N ILE A 261 -2.81 -30.80 15.46
CA ILE A 261 -4.04 -30.02 15.53
C ILE A 261 -4.89 -30.27 14.28
N CYS A 262 -6.18 -30.56 14.49
CA CYS A 262 -7.15 -30.83 13.44
C CYS A 262 -7.93 -29.57 13.07
N ILE A 263 -8.02 -29.29 11.77
CA ILE A 263 -8.86 -28.21 11.23
C ILE A 263 -10.21 -28.81 10.83
N ALA A 264 -11.26 -28.42 11.55
CA ALA A 264 -12.64 -28.86 11.35
C ALA A 264 -13.27 -28.29 10.08
N ALA A 265 -12.83 -27.10 9.72
CA ALA A 265 -13.48 -26.19 8.79
C ALA A 265 -12.51 -25.12 8.32
N THR A 266 -12.60 -24.79 7.04
CA THR A 266 -12.00 -23.59 6.48
C THR A 266 -13.12 -22.77 5.84
N GLU A 267 -13.31 -21.55 6.30
CA GLU A 267 -14.27 -20.61 5.71
C GLU A 267 -13.51 -19.44 5.08
N THR A 268 -14.05 -18.93 3.98
CA THR A 268 -13.44 -17.82 3.25
C THR A 268 -14.29 -16.57 3.37
N LEU A 269 -13.64 -15.44 3.64
CA LEU A 269 -14.26 -14.12 3.64
C LEU A 269 -13.92 -13.40 2.33
N PRO A 270 -14.89 -12.86 1.59
CA PRO A 270 -14.60 -12.03 0.42
C PRO A 270 -13.75 -10.79 0.80
N ARG A 271 -12.85 -10.36 -0.09
CA ARG A 271 -11.96 -9.19 0.11
C ARG A 271 -12.68 -7.88 -0.12
N ASP A 272 -12.69 -6.95 0.83
CA ASP A 272 -13.42 -5.66 0.83
C ASP A 272 -13.53 -4.96 -0.54
N GLY A 273 -14.75 -4.49 -0.87
CA GLY A 273 -15.08 -3.78 -2.12
C GLY A 273 -16.42 -4.16 -2.75
N GLY A 274 -16.94 -5.37 -2.50
CA GLY A 274 -18.18 -5.88 -3.09
C GLY A 274 -19.47 -5.41 -2.39
N PRO A 275 -20.66 -5.47 -3.05
CA PRO A 275 -21.93 -5.18 -2.43
C PRO A 275 -22.29 -6.37 -1.54
N ARG A 276 -21.97 -6.31 -0.26
CA ARG A 276 -22.18 -7.44 0.65
C ARG A 276 -23.42 -7.20 1.48
N GLY A 277 -24.41 -8.07 1.28
CA GLY A 277 -25.51 -8.20 2.23
C GLY A 277 -25.00 -8.88 3.50
N ASP A 278 -25.47 -8.41 4.65
CA ASP A 278 -25.26 -9.04 5.96
C ASP A 278 -25.52 -10.56 5.94
N ASP A 279 -26.37 -11.02 5.01
CA ASP A 279 -26.71 -12.42 4.74
C ASP A 279 -25.52 -13.35 4.46
N GLU A 280 -24.46 -12.87 3.81
CA GLU A 280 -23.29 -13.72 3.49
C GLU A 280 -22.46 -14.01 4.73
N TYR A 281 -22.16 -12.98 5.53
CA TYR A 281 -21.46 -13.13 6.80
C TYR A 281 -22.29 -13.94 7.80
N ASP A 282 -23.59 -13.69 7.86
CA ASP A 282 -24.53 -14.51 8.60
C ASP A 282 -24.49 -15.98 8.17
N GLY A 283 -24.38 -16.23 6.87
CA GLY A 283 -24.20 -17.55 6.30
C GLY A 283 -22.94 -18.25 6.81
N ILE A 284 -21.81 -17.54 6.84
CA ILE A 284 -20.54 -18.03 7.41
C ILE A 284 -20.72 -18.36 8.88
N VAL A 285 -21.26 -17.42 9.67
CA VAL A 285 -21.50 -17.60 11.11
C VAL A 285 -22.39 -18.82 11.38
N ARG A 286 -23.48 -18.99 10.62
CA ARG A 286 -24.36 -20.17 10.73
C ARG A 286 -23.61 -21.48 10.43
N ARG A 287 -22.66 -21.49 9.48
CA ARG A 287 -21.82 -22.67 9.20
C ARG A 287 -20.82 -22.96 10.32
N LEU A 288 -20.23 -21.93 10.92
CA LEU A 288 -19.36 -22.07 12.10
C LEU A 288 -20.11 -22.72 13.27
N TYR A 289 -21.35 -22.27 13.54
CA TYR A 289 -22.18 -22.83 14.61
C TYR A 289 -22.57 -24.30 14.40
N ARG A 290 -22.52 -24.83 13.16
CA ARG A 290 -22.74 -26.27 12.90
C ARG A 290 -21.61 -27.16 13.43
N ARG A 291 -20.47 -26.59 13.83
CA ARG A 291 -19.30 -27.31 14.35
C ARG A 291 -18.97 -26.87 15.78
N PRO A 292 -19.88 -27.09 16.77
CA PRO A 292 -19.75 -26.53 18.12
C PRO A 292 -18.56 -27.06 18.93
N LYS A 293 -17.90 -28.13 18.46
CA LYS A 293 -16.70 -28.70 19.08
C LYS A 293 -15.42 -27.94 18.73
N ALA A 294 -15.42 -27.14 17.65
CA ALA A 294 -14.31 -26.28 17.25
C ALA A 294 -14.65 -24.84 17.63
N ARG A 295 -14.32 -24.47 18.87
CA ARG A 295 -14.54 -23.12 19.44
C ARG A 295 -13.22 -22.47 19.80
#